data_AF-A0A259PS71-F1
#
_entry.id   AF-A0A259PS71-F1
#
_cell.length_a   1.000
_cell.length_b   1.000
_cell.length_c   1.000
_cell.angle_alpha   90.00
_cell.angle_beta   90.00
_cell.angle_gamma   90.00
#
_symmetry.space_group_name_H-M   'P 1'
#
loop_
_entity.id
_entity.type
_entity.pdbx_description
1 polymer ?
#
loop_
_entity_poly.entity_id
_entity_poly.type
_entity_poly.pdbx_seq_one_letter_code
_entity_poly.pdbx_strand_id
1 'polypeptide(L)' 'TNGLLRQYLPKGSDLSGFTQEELDAIAWQLNTQPRKSLGFKCPAELFTPDAIDFKQHHAALFALGH' A
#
# COMPACT_ATOMS: atom_id res chain seq x y z
N THR A 1 -3.96 13.14 -3.22
CA THR A 1 -2.71 13.83 -2.83
C THR A 1 -1.75 12.81 -2.25
N ASN A 2 -0.45 12.89 -2.54
CA ASN A 2 0.62 12.03 -1.99
C ASN A 2 0.80 12.14 -0.45
N GLY A 3 -0.23 12.56 0.29
CA GLY A 3 -0.17 12.77 1.73
C GLY A 3 0.13 11.48 2.50
N LEU A 4 -0.38 10.32 2.05
CA LEU A 4 -0.03 9.06 2.71
C LEU A 4 1.40 8.61 2.39
N LEU A 5 1.86 8.82 1.15
CA LEU A 5 3.25 8.55 0.78
C LEU A 5 4.22 9.35 1.67
N ARG A 6 3.85 10.59 2.05
CA ARG A 6 4.66 11.45 2.94
C ARG A 6 4.79 10.94 4.37
N GLN A 7 3.99 9.97 4.81
CA GLN A 7 4.20 9.30 6.10
C GLN A 7 5.44 8.40 6.07
N TYR A 8 5.80 7.89 4.89
CA TYR A 8 6.92 6.98 4.66
C TYR A 8 8.11 7.69 4.02
N LEU A 9 7.84 8.54 3.04
CA LEU A 9 8.82 9.27 2.24
C LEU A 9 8.52 10.77 2.32
N PRO A 10 9.05 11.46 3.36
CA PRO A 10 8.99 12.91 3.46
C PRO A 10 9.38 13.60 2.15
N LYS A 11 8.89 14.83 1.97
CA LYS A 11 9.18 15.57 0.74
C LYS A 11 10.69 15.78 0.61
N GLY A 12 11.26 15.35 -0.52
CA GLY A 12 12.70 15.47 -0.78
C GLY A 12 13.54 14.34 -0.20
N SER A 13 12.93 13.26 0.30
CA SER A 13 13.65 12.02 0.64
C SER A 13 14.43 11.53 -0.57
N ASP A 14 15.72 11.31 -0.37
CA ASP A 14 16.56 10.61 -1.33
C ASP A 14 16.22 9.12 -1.31
N LEU A 15 15.82 8.59 -2.47
CA LEU A 15 15.46 7.18 -2.62
C LEU A 15 16.70 6.28 -2.67
N SER A 16 17.88 6.83 -2.95
CA SER A 16 19.13 6.05 -3.03
C SER A 16 19.53 5.41 -1.70
N GLY A 17 19.04 5.95 -0.59
CA GLY A 17 19.26 5.42 0.75
C GLY A 17 18.30 4.29 1.16
N PHE A 18 17.31 3.96 0.33
CA PHE A 18 16.38 2.87 0.61
C PHE A 18 16.73 1.65 -0.21
N THR A 19 16.59 0.47 0.39
CA THR A 19 16.69 -0.78 -0.38
C THR A 19 15.42 -1.01 -1.19
N GLN A 20 15.50 -1.87 -2.21
CA GLN A 20 14.33 -2.23 -3.00
C GLN A 20 13.25 -2.86 -2.10
N GLU A 21 13.65 -3.68 -1.14
CA GLU A 21 12.74 -4.35 -0.20
C GLU A 21 12.00 -3.36 0.70
N GLU A 22 12.65 -2.28 1.13
CA GLU A 22 12.01 -1.23 1.92
C GLU A 22 10.97 -0.45 1.09
N LEU A 23 11.32 -0.14 -0.17
CA LEU A 23 10.41 0.53 -1.09
C LEU A 23 9.21 -0.36 -1.44
N ASP A 24 9.44 -1.67 -1.61
CA ASP A 24 8.39 -2.65 -1.87
C ASP A 24 7.47 -2.80 -0.67
N ALA A 25 8.01 -2.78 0.56
CA ALA A 25 7.20 -2.82 1.79
C ALA A 25 6.31 -1.57 1.91
N ILE A 26 6.84 -0.38 1.61
CA ILE A 26 6.07 0.87 1.57
C ILE A 26 4.97 0.79 0.50
N ALA A 27 5.33 0.36 -0.72
CA ALA A 27 4.39 0.21 -1.82
C ALA A 27 3.28 -0.77 -1.45
N TRP A 28 3.63 -1.91 -0.85
CA TRP A 28 2.70 -2.91 -0.36
C TRP A 28 1.69 -2.32 0.62
N GLN A 29 2.15 -1.62 1.65
CA GLN A 29 1.26 -1.00 2.64
C GLN A 29 0.32 0.03 1.99
N LEU A 30 0.84 0.87 1.10
CA LEU A 30 0.03 1.89 0.42
C LEU A 30 -1.04 1.27 -0.49
N ASN A 31 -0.69 0.20 -1.18
CA ASN A 31 -1.50 -0.44 -2.22
C ASN A 31 -2.53 -1.42 -1.66
N THR A 32 -2.26 -2.00 -0.48
CA THR A 32 -3.18 -2.91 0.23
C THR A 32 -4.07 -2.21 1.25
N GLN A 33 -3.86 -0.92 1.53
CA GLN A 33 -4.69 -0.19 2.48
C GLN A 33 -6.03 0.26 1.86
N PRO A 34 -7.18 -0.11 2.46
CA PRO A 34 -8.50 0.38 2.08
C PRO A 34 -8.57 1.91 2.09
N ARG A 35 -9.07 2.51 1.00
CA ARG A 35 -9.21 3.97 0.88
C ARG A 35 -10.67 4.38 0.88
N LYS A 36 -11.08 5.26 1.80
CA LYS A 36 -12.43 5.85 1.80
C LYS A 36 -12.79 6.51 0.45
N SER A 37 -11.83 7.15 -0.21
CA SER A 37 -12.04 7.77 -1.53
C SER A 37 -12.29 6.75 -2.65
N LEU A 38 -11.92 5.49 -2.45
CA LEU A 38 -12.15 4.37 -3.38
C LEU A 38 -13.32 3.48 -2.91
N GLY A 39 -14.21 4.00 -2.05
CA GLY A 39 -15.31 3.22 -1.48
C GLY A 39 -14.84 2.11 -0.54
N PHE A 40 -13.75 2.35 0.19
CA PHE A 40 -13.06 1.38 1.06
C PHE A 40 -12.45 0.17 0.32
N LYS A 41 -12.25 0.29 -0.99
CA LYS A 41 -11.45 -0.67 -1.75
C LYS A 41 -9.95 -0.36 -1.67
N CYS A 42 -9.14 -1.39 -1.90
CA CYS A 42 -7.70 -1.27 -1.94
C CYS A 42 -7.25 -0.73 -3.32
N PRO A 43 -6.27 0.18 -3.41
CA PRO A 43 -5.76 0.65 -4.69
C PRO A 43 -5.29 -0.47 -5.61
N ALA A 44 -4.62 -1.49 -5.05
CA ALA A 44 -4.17 -2.61 -5.86
C ALA A 44 -5.33 -3.38 -6.50
N GLU A 45 -6.48 -3.51 -5.81
CA GLU A 45 -7.66 -4.23 -6.32
C GLU A 45 -8.21 -3.57 -7.58
N LEU A 46 -8.12 -2.23 -7.63
CA LEU A 46 -8.70 -1.44 -8.70
C LEU A 46 -7.74 -1.20 -9.87
N PHE A 47 -6.44 -1.06 -9.59
CA PHE A 47 -5.47 -0.60 -10.59
C PHE A 47 -4.44 -1.66 -10.98
N THR A 48 -4.24 -2.71 -10.17
CA THR A 48 -3.26 -3.77 -10.43
C THR A 48 -3.83 -5.15 -10.10
N PRO A 49 -4.92 -5.58 -10.78
CA PRO A 49 -5.62 -6.82 -10.47
C PRO A 49 -4.73 -8.08 -10.63
N ASP A 50 -3.75 -8.04 -11.53
CA ASP A 50 -2.84 -9.15 -11.80
C ASP A 50 -1.60 -9.16 -10.89
N ALA A 51 -1.36 -8.08 -10.15
CA ALA A 51 -0.13 -7.93 -9.35
C ALA A 51 -0.22 -8.55 -7.95
N ILE A 52 -1.44 -8.83 -7.45
CA ILE A 52 -1.68 -9.29 -6.09
C ILE A 52 -2.87 -10.29 -6.07
N ASP A 53 -2.72 -11.46 -5.45
CA ASP A 53 -3.85 -12.37 -5.20
C ASP A 53 -4.71 -11.85 -4.02
N PHE A 54 -5.64 -10.95 -4.31
CA PHE A 54 -6.52 -10.32 -3.32
C PHE A 54 -7.27 -11.30 -2.42
N LYS A 55 -7.58 -12.51 -2.91
CA LYS A 55 -8.36 -13.51 -2.17
C LYS A 55 -7.60 -14.07 -0.97
N GLN A 56 -6.29 -14.27 -1.09
CA GLN A 56 -5.45 -14.68 0.03
C GLN A 56 -5.15 -13.53 0.99
N HIS A 57 -5.00 -12.29 0.47
CA HIS A 57 -4.53 -11.16 1.28
C HIS A 57 -5.64 -10.44 2.08
N HIS A 58 -6.88 -10.38 1.60
CA HIS A 58 -7.99 -9.77 2.36
C HIS A 58 -8.26 -10.51 3.68
N ALA A 59 -8.03 -11.83 3.74
CA ALA A 59 -8.18 -12.60 4.97
C ALA A 59 -7.23 -12.11 6.08
N ALA A 60 -6.01 -11.70 5.75
CA ALA A 60 -5.02 -11.21 6.72
C ALA A 60 -5.35 -9.81 7.26
N LEU A 61 -5.88 -8.92 6.42
CA LEU A 61 -6.24 -7.54 6.83
C LEU A 61 -7.47 -7.49 7.75
N PHE A 62 -8.45 -8.39 7.57
CA PHE A 62 -9.59 -8.52 8.47
C PHE A 62 -9.29 -9.39 9.70
N ALA A 63 -8.32 -10.31 9.65
CA ALA A 63 -7.96 -11.18 10.78
C ALA A 63 -7.02 -10.51 11.82
N LEU A 64 -6.36 -9.40 11.47
CA LEU A 64 -5.47 -8.66 12.38
C LEU A 64 -6.09 -7.37 12.96
N GLY A 65 -7.42 -7.23 12.90
CA GLY A 65 -8.16 -6.10 13.47
C GLY A 65 -8.93 -6.47 14.74
N HIS A 66 -8.54 -5.81 15.83
CA HIS A 66 -9.25 -5.53 17.09
C HIS A 66 -10.79 -5.57 17.05
#